data_AF-A0A1Q5XW28-F1
#
_entry.id   AF-A0A1Q5XW28-F1
#
_cell.length_a   1.000
_cell.length_b   1.000
_cell.length_c   1.000
_cell.angle_alpha   90.00
_cell.angle_beta   90.00
_cell.angle_gamma   90.00
#
_symmetry.space_group_name_H-M   'P 1'
#
loop_
_entity.id
_entity.type
_entity.pdbx_description
1 polymer ?
#
loop_
_entity_poly.entity_id
_entity_poly.type
_entity_poly.pdbx_seq_one_letter_code
_entity_poly.pdbx_strand_id
1 'polypeptide(L)'
;MVERMPDATDRRVVRIKLTEQGEMITRRAKDHMNQTLNHLVEYLGEDESDQLAELLLKVRRFVEDNPPPNLDRLQMNGDEKLD
;
A
#
# COMPACT_ATOMS: atom_id res chain seq x y z
N MET A 1 -0.47 4.99 -15.68
CA MET A 1 -0.27 4.55 -14.27
C MET A 1 -1.00 5.50 -13.35
N VAL A 2 -0.56 6.74 -13.24
CA VAL A 2 -1.29 7.80 -12.54
C VAL A 2 -1.41 9.03 -13.44
N GLU A 3 -2.42 9.85 -13.17
CA GLU A 3 -2.56 11.19 -13.72
C GLU A 3 -2.52 12.20 -12.59
N ARG A 4 -1.93 13.37 -12.88
CA ARG A 4 -1.71 14.45 -11.93
C ARG A 4 -2.55 15.65 -12.35
N MET A 5 -3.35 16.18 -11.44
CA MET A 5 -4.20 17.34 -11.71
C MET A 5 -3.97 18.40 -10.64
N PRO A 6 -3.80 19.68 -11.02
CA PRO A 6 -3.75 20.76 -10.05
C PRO A 6 -5.08 20.83 -9.28
N ASP A 7 -5.02 21.07 -7.98
CA ASP A 7 -6.21 21.29 -7.19
C ASP A 7 -6.92 22.58 -7.64
N ALA A 8 -8.25 22.53 -7.71
CA ALA A 8 -9.07 23.65 -8.17
C ALA A 8 -9.06 24.84 -7.18
N THR A 9 -8.73 24.61 -5.91
CA THR A 9 -8.77 25.58 -4.81
C THR A 9 -7.38 26.10 -4.48
N ASP A 10 -6.36 25.25 -4.52
CA ASP A 10 -4.96 25.64 -4.30
C ASP A 10 -4.03 25.02 -5.35
N ARG A 11 -3.58 25.82 -6.32
CA ARG A 11 -2.71 25.36 -7.41
C ARG A 11 -1.34 24.83 -6.96
N ARG A 12 -0.96 24.99 -5.69
CA ARG A 12 0.23 24.38 -5.09
C ARG A 12 0.01 22.90 -4.74
N VAL A 13 -1.24 22.46 -4.64
CA VAL A 13 -1.61 21.07 -4.37
C VAL A 13 -1.80 20.33 -5.70
N VAL A 14 -1.18 19.15 -5.80
CA VAL A 14 -1.31 18.26 -6.95
C VAL A 14 -2.08 17.01 -6.50
N ARG A 15 -3.26 16.81 -7.07
CA ARG A 15 -4.05 15.58 -6.88
C ARG A 15 -3.50 14.49 -7.78
N ILE A 16 -3.37 13.28 -7.23
CA ILE A 16 -2.97 12.09 -7.96
C ILE A 16 -4.18 11.15 -8.00
N LYS A 17 -4.55 10.69 -9.19
CA LYS A 17 -5.52 9.61 -9.36
C LYS A 17 -4.93 8.54 -10.29
N LEU A 18 -5.45 7.32 -10.18
CA LEU A 18 -5.10 6.25 -11.11
C LEU A 18 -5.68 6.59 -12.49
N THR A 19 -4.92 6.32 -13.55
CA THR A 19 -5.50 6.26 -14.90
C THR A 19 -6.33 4.98 -15.02
N GLU A 20 -7.20 4.86 -16.03
CA GLU A 20 -7.93 3.61 -16.30
C GLU A 20 -7.00 2.40 -16.39
N GLN A 21 -5.88 2.54 -17.10
CA GLN A 21 -4.82 1.53 -17.15
C GLN A 21 -4.22 1.23 -15.76
N GLY A 22 -4.03 2.26 -14.93
CA GLY A 22 -3.57 2.12 -13.55
C GLY A 22 -4.54 1.31 -12.72
N GLU A 23 -5.83 1.62 -12.78
CA GLU A 23 -6.88 0.86 -12.09
C GLU A 23 -6.93 -0.60 -12.52
N MET A 24 -6.74 -0.91 -13.81
CA MET A 24 -6.69 -2.29 -14.28
C MET A 24 -5.50 -3.06 -13.70
N ILE A 25 -4.31 -2.44 -13.64
CA ILE A 25 -3.12 -3.09 -13.08
C ILE A 25 -3.26 -3.24 -11.56
N THR A 26 -3.71 -2.20 -10.85
CA THR A 26 -3.94 -2.27 -9.39
C THR A 26 -4.98 -3.34 -9.04
N ARG A 27 -6.02 -3.52 -9.85
CA ARG A 27 -6.97 -4.63 -9.68
C ARG A 27 -6.29 -5.99 -9.77
N ARG A 28 -5.49 -6.24 -10.83
CA ARG A 28 -4.75 -7.50 -10.97
C ARG A 28 -3.79 -7.76 -9.81
N ALA A 29 -3.07 -6.73 -9.37
CA ALA A 29 -2.17 -6.83 -8.21
C ALA A 29 -2.93 -7.15 -6.92
N LYS A 30 -4.09 -6.51 -6.71
CA LYS A 30 -4.98 -6.80 -5.58
C LYS A 30 -5.51 -8.23 -5.62
N ASP A 31 -5.92 -8.71 -6.79
CA ASP A 31 -6.42 -10.08 -6.94
C ASP A 31 -5.33 -11.11 -6.64
N HIS A 32 -4.11 -10.88 -7.12
CA HIS A 32 -2.97 -11.74 -6.80
C HIS A 32 -2.62 -11.71 -5.30
N MET A 33 -2.61 -10.53 -4.67
CA MET A 33 -2.38 -10.40 -3.23
C MET A 33 -3.46 -11.15 -2.43
N ASN A 34 -4.73 -11.03 -2.82
CA ASN A 34 -5.83 -11.76 -2.20
C ASN A 34 -5.64 -13.27 -2.31
N GLN A 35 -5.17 -13.78 -3.46
CA GLN A 35 -4.87 -15.21 -3.62
C GLN A 35 -3.76 -15.66 -2.66
N THR A 36 -2.68 -14.89 -2.53
CA THR A 36 -1.60 -15.19 -1.56
C THR A 36 -2.10 -15.18 -0.12
N LEU A 37 -2.92 -14.20 0.26
CA LEU A 37 -3.50 -14.11 1.60
C LEU A 37 -4.46 -15.28 1.88
N ASN A 38 -5.26 -15.69 0.90
CA ASN A 38 -6.14 -16.86 1.04
C ASN A 38 -5.34 -18.14 1.27
N HIS A 39 -4.24 -18.35 0.54
CA HIS A 39 -3.37 -19.50 0.78
C HIS A 39 -2.70 -19.45 2.15
N LEU A 40 -2.35 -18.24 2.64
CA LEU A 40 -1.80 -18.07 3.97
C LEU A 40 -2.84 -18.42 5.06
N VAL A 41 -4.09 -17.99 4.88
CA VAL A 41 -5.19 -18.33 5.79
C VAL A 41 -5.47 -19.84 5.78
N GLU A 42 -5.42 -20.48 4.61
CA GLU A 42 -5.56 -21.95 4.51
C GLU A 42 -4.44 -22.69 5.23
N TYR A 43 -3.21 -22.17 5.18
CA TYR A 43 -2.06 -22.77 5.86
C TYR A 43 -2.08 -22.59 7.38
N LEU A 44 -2.43 -21.39 7.87
CA LEU A 44 -2.44 -21.03 9.30
C LEU A 44 -3.73 -21.45 10.01
N GLY A 45 -4.86 -21.54 9.30
CA GLY A 45 -6.18 -21.64 9.92
C GLY A 45 -6.66 -20.31 10.52
N GLU A 46 -7.89 -20.32 11.04
CA GLU A 46 -8.62 -19.12 11.48
C GLU A 46 -7.95 -18.44 12.68
N ASP A 47 -7.71 -19.17 13.77
CA ASP A 47 -7.17 -18.61 15.02
C ASP A 47 -5.79 -17.94 14.83
N GLU A 48 -4.85 -18.61 14.14
CA GLU A 48 -3.51 -18.07 13.89
C GLU A 48 -3.55 -16.88 12.92
N SER A 49 -4.45 -16.90 11.94
CA SER A 49 -4.65 -15.79 11.00
C SER A 49 -5.20 -14.55 11.69
N ASP A 50 -6.18 -14.72 12.59
CA ASP A 50 -6.73 -13.63 13.39
C ASP A 50 -5.68 -13.04 14.33
N GLN A 51 -4.89 -13.89 14.99
CA GLN A 51 -3.77 -13.43 15.81
C GLN A 51 -2.75 -12.63 14.98
N LEU A 52 -2.42 -13.09 13.77
CA LEU A 52 -1.52 -12.36 12.87
C LEU A 52 -2.10 -10.98 12.51
N ALA A 53 -3.39 -10.91 12.17
CA ALA A 53 -4.06 -9.65 11.86
C ALA A 53 -4.00 -8.67 13.05
N GLU A 54 -4.27 -9.14 14.26
CA GLU A 54 -4.14 -8.33 15.47
C GLU A 54 -2.71 -7.81 15.69
N LEU A 55 -1.71 -8.67 15.49
CA LEU A 55 -0.31 -8.30 15.66
C LEU A 55 0.12 -7.26 14.63
N LEU A 56 -0.28 -7.41 13.36
CA LEU A 56 -0.01 -6.40 12.32
C LEU A 56 -0.65 -5.04 12.66
N LEU A 57 -1.87 -5.04 13.20
CA LEU A 57 -2.51 -3.81 13.68
C LEU A 57 -1.77 -3.17 14.86
N LYS A 58 -1.27 -3.98 15.80
CA LYS A 58 -0.46 -3.50 16.93
C LYS A 58 0.87 -2.90 16.45
N VAL A 59 1.55 -3.55 15.51
CA VAL A 59 2.77 -3.04 14.87
C VAL A 59 2.50 -1.70 14.18
N ARG A 60 1.42 -1.60 13.40
CA ARG A 60 1.02 -0.34 12.75
C ARG A 60 0.86 0.79 13.78
N ARG A 61 0.09 0.56 14.85
CA ARG A 61 -0.11 1.55 15.91
C ARG A 61 1.21 1.95 16.56
N PHE A 62 2.06 0.97 16.87
CA PHE A 62 3.37 1.24 17.45
C PHE A 62 4.23 2.14 16.54
N VAL A 63 4.25 1.91 15.23
CA VAL A 63 5.00 2.75 14.28
C VAL A 63 4.40 4.15 14.15
N GLU A 64 3.07 4.29 14.19
CA GLU A 64 2.39 5.59 14.20
C GLU A 64 2.73 6.40 15.47
N ASP A 65 2.77 5.73 16.64
CA ASP A 65 3.08 6.34 17.93
C ASP A 65 4.59 6.56 18.15
N ASN A 66 5.43 5.80 17.43
CA ASN A 66 6.89 5.82 17.52
C ASN A 66 7.47 5.95 16.10
N PRO A 67 7.26 7.10 15.43
CA PRO A 67 7.74 7.28 14.07
C PRO A 67 9.26 7.13 14.06
N PRO A 68 9.82 6.20 13.26
CA PRO A 68 11.25 6.05 13.18
C PRO A 68 11.88 7.36 12.72
N PRO A 69 13.06 7.72 13.26
CA PRO A 69 13.75 8.93 12.83
C PRO A 69 14.11 8.79 11.33
N ASN A 70 13.49 9.63 10.50
CA ASN A 70 13.66 9.72 9.03
C ASN A 70 13.05 8.60 8.17
N LEU A 71 11.72 8.43 8.20
CA LEU A 71 11.00 7.73 7.11
C LEU A 71 11.12 8.43 5.75
N ASP A 72 11.36 9.75 5.73
CA ASP A 72 11.48 10.55 4.49
C ASP A 72 12.68 10.15 3.61
N ARG A 73 13.66 9.40 4.15
CA ARG A 73 14.83 8.91 3.40
C ARG A 73 14.65 7.54 2.76
N LEU A 74 13.62 6.79 3.14
CA LEU A 74 13.23 5.60 2.38
C LEU A 74 12.61 6.11 1.08
N GLN A 75 13.44 6.25 0.05
CA GLN A 75 12.98 6.50 -1.30
C GLN A 75 12.10 5.30 -1.72
N MET A 76 10.81 5.37 -1.40
CA MET A 76 9.76 4.56 -2.00
C MET A 76 9.51 5.09 -3.43
N ASN A 77 10.58 5.24 -4.20
CA ASN A 77 10.52 5.61 -5.61
C ASN A 77 10.29 4.31 -6.37
N GLY A 78 9.04 3.88 -6.46
CA GLY A 78 8.61 2.73 -7.25
C GLY A 78 8.72 2.91 -8.76
N ASP A 79 9.74 3.64 -9.24
CA ASP A 79 10.06 3.86 -10.65
C ASP A 79 11.59 3.92 -10.82
N GLU A 80 12.32 2.89 -10.40
CA GLU A 80 13.63 2.63 -11.00
C GLU A 80 13.38 1.96 -12.35
N LYS A 81 13.38 2.78 -13.41
CA LYS A 81 13.63 2.27 -14.74
C LYS A 81 15.06 1.72 -14.75
N LEU A 82 15.17 0.40 -14.81
CA LEU A 82 16.40 -0.26 -15.27
C LEU A 82 16.54 0.08 -16.75
N ASP A 83 17.44 1.02 -17.05
CA ASP A 83 18.01 1.22 -18.39
C ASP A 83 18.91 0.03 -18.77
#